data_AF-A0A1I5WF70-F1
#
_entry.id   AF-A0A1I5WF70-F1
#
_cell.length_a   1.000
_cell.length_b   1.000
_cell.length_c   1.000
_cell.angle_alpha   90.00
_cell.angle_beta   90.00
_cell.angle_gamma   90.00
#
_symmetry.space_group_name_H-M   'P 1'
#
loop_
_entity.id
_entity.type
_entity.pdbx_description
1 polymer ?
#
loop_
_entity_poly.entity_id
_entity_poly.type
_entity_poly.pdbx_seq_one_letter_code
_entity_poly.pdbx_strand_id
1 'polypeptide(L)'
;MASRCIQCGCCTSSCNPSQFDDEYIGPAAIVKGYRFYMDEREGKDVKQHRLELLDKEHGVWRCHTQFSCTTVCPKDIPITEEIQELKRESVKQNLKFW
;
A
#
# COMPACT_ATOMS: atom_id res chain seq x y z
N MET A 1 4.68 -10.03 4.70
CA MET A 1 4.24 -11.09 3.76
C MET A 1 4.23 -10.61 2.30
N ALA A 2 4.16 -9.28 2.08
CA ALA A 2 4.32 -8.59 0.80
C ALA A 2 5.41 -9.10 -0.17
N SER A 3 6.53 -9.64 0.34
CA SER A 3 7.62 -10.18 -0.51
C SER A 3 7.19 -11.35 -1.40
N ARG A 4 6.09 -12.03 -1.09
CA ARG A 4 5.54 -13.14 -1.87
C ARG A 4 4.68 -12.68 -3.07
N CYS A 5 4.49 -11.37 -3.25
CA CYS A 5 3.70 -10.84 -4.35
C CYS A 5 4.33 -11.21 -5.71
N ILE A 6 3.53 -11.83 -6.58
CA ILE A 6 3.95 -12.27 -7.92
C ILE A 6 3.52 -11.30 -9.04
N GLN A 7 3.02 -10.11 -8.67
CA GLN A 7 2.56 -9.09 -9.62
C GLN A 7 1.49 -9.59 -10.63
N CYS A 8 0.60 -10.49 -10.18
CA CYS A 8 -0.46 -11.06 -11.03
C CYS A 8 -1.61 -10.10 -11.36
N GLY A 9 -1.73 -8.97 -10.64
CA GLY A 9 -2.79 -7.97 -10.88
C GLY A 9 -4.18 -8.32 -10.33
N CYS A 10 -4.42 -9.52 -9.79
CA CYS A 10 -5.75 -9.92 -9.27
C CYS A 10 -6.32 -8.91 -8.27
N CYS A 11 -5.49 -8.45 -7.33
CA CYS A 11 -5.89 -7.48 -6.32
C CYS A 11 -6.26 -6.10 -6.90
N THR A 12 -5.58 -5.65 -7.97
CA THR A 12 -5.89 -4.40 -8.65
C THR A 12 -7.19 -4.53 -9.43
N SER A 13 -7.37 -5.64 -10.16
CA SER A 13 -8.59 -5.91 -10.91
C SER A 13 -9.83 -6.01 -10.01
N SER A 14 -9.72 -6.60 -8.81
CA SER A 14 -10.83 -6.70 -7.86
C SER A 14 -11.15 -5.41 -7.09
N CYS A 15 -10.33 -4.36 -7.20
CA CYS A 15 -10.45 -3.16 -6.39
C CYS A 15 -11.31 -2.11 -7.12
N ASN A 16 -12.48 -1.77 -6.58
CA ASN A 16 -13.37 -0.79 -7.20
C ASN A 16 -12.68 0.57 -7.45
N PRO A 17 -11.95 1.17 -6.48
CA PRO A 17 -11.20 2.40 -6.75
C PRO A 17 -10.26 2.31 -7.95
N SER A 18 -9.57 1.17 -8.15
CA SER A 18 -8.67 0.99 -9.29
C SER A 18 -9.40 0.87 -10.64
N GLN A 19 -10.72 0.68 -10.64
CA GLN A 19 -11.53 0.64 -11.86
C GLN A 19 -12.12 2.01 -12.24
N PHE A 20 -12.23 2.94 -11.28
CA PHE A 20 -12.92 4.22 -11.45
C PHE A 20 -12.04 5.45 -11.23
N ASP A 21 -10.79 5.26 -10.82
CA ASP A 21 -9.81 6.32 -10.58
C ASP A 21 -8.49 5.92 -11.23
N ASP A 22 -8.21 6.52 -12.39
CA ASP A 22 -7.02 6.23 -13.20
C ASP A 22 -5.72 6.73 -12.54
N GLU A 23 -5.81 7.64 -11.57
CA GLU A 23 -4.65 8.14 -10.83
C GLU A 23 -4.29 7.24 -9.65
N TYR A 24 -5.23 6.40 -9.20
CA TYR A 24 -4.98 5.50 -8.07
C TYR A 24 -3.92 4.45 -8.41
N ILE A 25 -2.79 4.52 -7.69
CA ILE A 25 -1.66 3.60 -7.90
C ILE A 25 -2.02 2.12 -7.66
N GLY A 26 -3.10 1.86 -6.92
CA GLY A 26 -3.66 0.53 -6.75
C GLY A 26 -2.96 -0.33 -5.68
N PRO A 27 -3.63 -1.43 -5.26
CA PRO A 27 -3.14 -2.28 -4.17
C PRO A 27 -1.82 -2.99 -4.48
N ALA A 28 -1.60 -3.44 -5.72
CA ALA A 28 -0.36 -4.14 -6.10
C ALA A 28 0.89 -3.25 -5.95
N ALA A 29 0.78 -1.98 -6.33
CA ALA A 29 1.86 -1.00 -6.19
C ALA A 29 2.10 -0.65 -4.71
N ILE A 30 1.03 -0.47 -3.94
CA ILE A 30 1.15 -0.17 -2.50
C ILE A 30 1.80 -1.34 -1.76
N VAL A 31 1.45 -2.60 -2.05
CA VAL A 31 2.10 -3.80 -1.45
C VAL A 31 3.59 -3.84 -1.78
N LYS A 32 3.98 -3.47 -3.00
CA LYS A 32 5.40 -3.34 -3.38
C LYS A 32 6.09 -2.25 -2.54
N GLY A 33 5.42 -1.12 -2.33
CA GLY A 33 5.89 -0.04 -1.45
C GLY A 33 6.05 -0.51 0.00
N TYR A 34 5.02 -1.15 0.55
CA TYR A 34 4.99 -1.72 1.90
C TYR A 34 6.18 -2.66 2.14
N ARG A 35 6.44 -3.59 1.20
CA ARG A 35 7.56 -4.54 1.29
C ARG A 35 8.87 -3.85 1.66
N PHE A 36 9.21 -2.77 0.97
CA PHE A 36 10.46 -2.06 1.19
C PHE A 36 10.39 -1.07 2.35
N TYR A 37 9.25 -0.42 2.58
CA TYR A 37 9.09 0.45 3.74
C TYR A 37 9.33 -0.31 5.06
N MET A 38 8.80 -1.54 5.15
CA MET A 38 8.97 -2.40 6.32
C MET A 38 10.30 -3.16 6.38
N ASP A 39 11.15 -3.06 5.36
CA ASP A 39 12.43 -3.76 5.32
C ASP A 39 13.47 -3.05 6.19
N GLU A 40 13.93 -3.67 7.27
CA GLU A 40 14.93 -3.07 8.18
C GLU A 40 16.28 -2.73 7.52
N ARG A 41 16.58 -3.33 6.35
CA ARG A 41 17.80 -3.06 5.59
C ARG A 41 17.75 -1.74 4.83
N GLU A 42 16.56 -1.20 4.59
CA GLU A 42 16.40 0.09 3.89
C GLU A 42 16.77 1.25 4.81
N GLY A 43 17.58 2.19 4.30
CA GLY A 43 17.96 3.39 5.04
C GLY A 43 16.75 4.27 5.37
N LYS A 44 16.83 5.01 6.49
CA LYS A 44 15.74 5.87 6.98
C LYS A 44 15.24 6.86 5.94
N ASP A 45 16.15 7.54 5.24
CA ASP A 45 15.79 8.54 4.23
C ASP A 45 15.06 7.92 3.03
N VAL A 46 15.45 6.70 2.64
CA VAL A 46 14.79 5.96 1.56
C VAL A 46 13.39 5.50 1.97
N LYS A 47 13.22 5.03 3.21
CA LYS A 47 11.90 4.68 3.77
C LYS A 47 10.99 5.90 3.83
N GLN A 48 11.51 7.02 4.31
CA GLN A 48 10.80 8.29 4.42
C GLN A 48 10.33 8.77 3.05
N HIS A 49 11.23 8.83 2.07
CA HIS A 49 10.89 9.19 0.69
C HIS A 49 9.82 8.25 0.10
N ARG A 50 9.92 6.95 0.39
CA ARG A 50 8.92 5.98 -0.07
C ARG A 50 7.55 6.22 0.57
N LEU A 51 7.50 6.52 1.86
CA LEU A 51 6.25 6.83 2.54
C LEU A 51 5.63 8.10 1.96
N GLU A 52 6.40 9.14 1.68
CA GLU A 52 5.92 10.37 1.00
C GLU A 52 5.34 10.12 -0.41
N LEU A 53 5.89 9.15 -1.15
CA LEU A 53 5.32 8.75 -2.43
C LEU A 53 3.96 8.04 -2.29
N LEU A 54 3.79 7.29 -1.19
CA LEU A 54 2.58 6.53 -0.89
C LEU A 54 1.53 7.37 -0.14
N ASP A 55 1.96 8.37 0.63
CA ASP A 55 1.14 9.27 1.45
C ASP A 55 0.48 10.37 0.62
N LYS A 56 -0.32 9.96 -0.37
CA LYS A 56 -1.00 10.84 -1.32
C LYS A 56 -2.48 10.50 -1.43
N GLU A 57 -3.27 11.45 -1.93
CA GLU A 57 -4.71 11.25 -2.19
C GLU A 57 -4.94 9.98 -3.02
N HIS A 58 -4.31 9.89 -4.20
CA HIS A 58 -4.32 8.70 -5.07
C HIS A 58 -3.31 7.61 -4.66
N GLY A 59 -2.78 7.70 -3.43
CA GLY A 59 -1.92 6.71 -2.79
C GLY A 59 -2.70 5.88 -1.77
N VAL A 60 -2.17 5.74 -0.56
CA VAL A 60 -2.82 4.95 0.50
C VAL A 60 -4.22 5.47 0.84
N TRP A 61 -4.47 6.78 0.70
CA TRP A 61 -5.73 7.42 1.11
C TRP A 61 -6.92 7.07 0.21
N ARG A 62 -6.67 6.72 -1.05
CA ARG A 62 -7.73 6.28 -1.96
C ARG A 62 -8.33 4.91 -1.62
N CYS A 63 -7.64 4.12 -0.80
CA CYS A 63 -8.13 2.82 -0.35
C CYS A 63 -9.30 2.97 0.65
N HIS A 64 -10.48 2.48 0.29
CA HIS A 64 -11.69 2.45 1.12
C HIS A 64 -11.86 1.15 1.94
N THR A 65 -10.80 0.35 2.08
CA THR A 65 -10.80 -0.83 2.98
C THR A 65 -11.91 -1.85 2.64
N GLN A 66 -12.14 -2.12 1.36
CA GLN A 66 -13.21 -3.04 0.89
C GLN A 66 -12.85 -4.54 0.99
N PHE A 67 -11.62 -4.87 1.37
CA PHE A 67 -11.08 -6.24 1.52
C PHE A 67 -11.01 -7.13 0.27
N SER A 68 -11.65 -6.75 -0.85
CA SER A 68 -11.66 -7.56 -2.08
C SER A 68 -10.27 -7.98 -2.54
N CYS A 69 -9.29 -7.06 -2.48
CA CYS A 69 -7.89 -7.31 -2.85
C CYS A 69 -7.23 -8.43 -2.03
N THR A 70 -7.55 -8.52 -0.74
CA THR A 70 -7.05 -9.57 0.16
C THR A 70 -7.71 -10.91 -0.20
N THR A 71 -9.03 -10.91 -0.38
CA THR A 71 -9.81 -12.12 -0.71
C THR A 71 -9.35 -12.80 -2.00
N VAL A 72 -9.00 -12.03 -3.03
CA VAL A 72 -8.60 -12.60 -4.34
C VAL A 72 -7.10 -12.87 -4.46
N CYS A 73 -6.30 -12.56 -3.44
CA CYS A 73 -4.85 -12.72 -3.55
C CYS A 73 -4.48 -14.20 -3.60
N PRO A 74 -3.92 -14.75 -4.70
CA PRO A 74 -3.58 -16.17 -4.80
C PRO A 74 -2.37 -16.56 -3.95
N LYS A 75 -1.78 -15.59 -3.26
CA LYS A 75 -0.64 -15.76 -2.34
C LYS A 75 -1.04 -15.48 -0.90
N ASP A 76 -2.31 -15.26 -0.58
CA ASP A 76 -2.77 -15.01 0.78
C ASP A 76 -1.97 -13.86 1.44
N ILE A 77 -1.76 -12.77 0.70
CA ILE A 77 -1.14 -11.56 1.25
C ILE A 77 -2.27 -10.76 1.92
N PRO A 78 -2.11 -10.33 3.18
CA PRO A 78 -3.10 -9.50 3.87
C PRO A 78 -3.04 -8.05 3.38
N ILE A 79 -3.31 -7.83 2.09
CA ILE A 79 -3.09 -6.56 1.38
C ILE A 79 -3.78 -5.40 2.07
N THR A 80 -5.02 -5.58 2.52
CA THR A 80 -5.78 -4.53 3.19
C THR A 80 -5.10 -4.10 4.48
N GLU A 81 -4.58 -5.04 5.27
CA GLU A 81 -3.88 -4.76 6.53
C GLU A 81 -2.55 -4.04 6.28
N GLU A 82 -1.79 -4.48 5.27
CA GLU A 82 -0.53 -3.84 4.86
C GLU A 82 -0.78 -2.37 4.44
N ILE A 83 -1.86 -2.08 3.71
CA ILE A 83 -2.26 -0.70 3.37
C ILE A 83 -2.65 0.10 4.62
N GLN A 84 -3.41 -0.48 5.56
CA GLN A 84 -3.79 0.21 6.79
C GLN A 84 -2.58 0.54 7.67
N GLU A 85 -1.58 -0.33 7.71
CA GLU A 85 -0.36 -0.08 8.45
C GLU A 85 0.41 1.10 7.86
N LEU A 86 0.54 1.20 6.52
CA LEU A 86 1.10 2.40 5.90
C LEU A 86 0.33 3.68 6.23
N LYS A 87 -1.02 3.64 6.25
CA LYS A 87 -1.82 4.79 6.70
C LYS A 87 -1.48 5.20 8.13
N ARG A 88 -1.29 4.25 9.05
CA ARG A 88 -0.88 4.54 10.43
C ARG A 88 0.50 5.18 10.46
N GLU A 89 1.42 4.70 9.66
CA GLU A 89 2.78 5.25 9.55
C GLU A 89 2.76 6.67 8.98
N SER A 90 1.98 6.94 7.95
CA SER A 90 1.72 8.30 7.43
C SER A 90 1.21 9.23 8.53
N VAL A 91 0.20 8.80 9.30
CA VAL A 91 -0.34 9.61 10.40
C VAL A 91 0.72 9.89 11.46
N LYS A 92 1.48 8.87 11.87
CA LYS A 92 2.58 9.05 12.84
C LYS A 92 3.62 10.05 12.34
N GLN A 93 3.96 9.99 11.04
CA GLN A 93 4.90 10.93 10.43
C GLN A 93 4.36 12.36 10.46
N ASN A 94 3.10 12.56 10.08
CA ASN A 94 2.46 13.87 10.03
C ASN A 94 2.23 14.47 11.44
N LEU A 95 2.02 13.62 12.45
CA LEU A 95 1.92 14.05 13.85
C LEU A 95 3.27 14.47 14.46
N LYS A 96 4.41 13.93 14.02
CA LYS A 96 5.74 14.37 14.52
C LYS A 96 6.07 15.81 14.16
N PHE A 97 5.36 16.37 13.19
CA PHE A 97 5.53 17.73 12.72
C PHE A 97 4.67 18.75 13.50
N TRP A 98 3.68 18.29 14.27
CA TRP A 98 2.91 19.09 15.23
C TRP A 98 3.58 19.06 16.62
#